data_AF-A0A0D2LR57-F1
#
_entry.id   AF-A0A0D2LR57-F1
#
_cell.length_a   1.000
_cell.length_b   1.000
_cell.length_c   1.000
_cell.angle_alpha   90.00
_cell.angle_beta   90.00
_cell.angle_gamma   90.00
#
_symmetry.space_group_name_H-M   'P 1'
#
loop_
_entity.id
_entity.type
_entity.pdbx_description
1 polymer ?
#
loop_
_entity_poly.entity_id
_entity_poly.type
_entity_poly.pdbx_seq_one_letter_code
_entity_poly.pdbx_strand_id
1 'polypeptide(L)'
;MRYGYHDASCFGHALEGNLHLVFSQGFRNKEEVQRFSNLMEEMCHIVANKHSGSLKGEHGTGRNVAPFVEMEWGSKAYELMWELKAMFDPDFVLNPGVILNRDPDAHKKFLKPSPVASDLVNRCIECGFCESNCPSRDITLTPRQRIATYKEISRLRGLPSRTAEETARLSSFEKSFEYDGNATCAADGMCQEKCPVKINTGDLIKSLRSQELSHSGAATGTGMWLANNFSLINSSVPTLLNAVNVAHKVMGPKPLEVVSRWMNKMTGHFVPVWNPYMPKGASPLPQPAAPAAATGTDQSARAIPRRVVYVPACVTRMMGPSSSDYETASVHEKLMSLFSKGGYEVIYPKNLSSQCCGMMFNSRGLKDAAAKKGAELEAALMEASEGGKIPIVCDTSPCLSQIKAGISEPSLRFALYEPVEFIRHFLVDKLEFKKLLT
;
A
#
# COMPACT_ATOMS: atom_id res chain seq x y z
N MET A 1 15.70 34.08 -8.11
CA MET A 1 16.88 33.83 -8.97
C MET A 1 16.38 33.66 -10.41
N ARG A 2 17.16 34.06 -11.43
CA ARG A 2 16.79 34.33 -12.84
C ARG A 2 15.71 33.44 -13.50
N TYR A 3 15.65 32.16 -13.15
CA TYR A 3 14.74 31.16 -13.74
C TYR A 3 13.57 30.71 -12.84
N GLY A 4 13.30 31.38 -11.71
CA GLY A 4 12.10 31.11 -10.90
C GLY A 4 12.08 29.79 -10.12
N TYR A 5 13.21 29.10 -9.97
CA TYR A 5 13.36 27.96 -9.07
C TYR A 5 13.65 28.45 -7.64
N HIS A 6 12.59 28.68 -6.87
CA HIS A 6 12.68 29.19 -5.48
C HIS A 6 13.03 28.11 -4.46
N ASP A 7 12.84 26.84 -4.84
CA ASP A 7 13.12 25.64 -4.04
C ASP A 7 14.46 24.99 -4.40
N ALA A 8 15.27 25.67 -5.22
CA ALA A 8 16.59 25.18 -5.58
C ALA A 8 17.47 25.04 -4.33
N SER A 9 18.08 23.86 -4.20
CA SER A 9 19.03 23.51 -3.16
C SER A 9 20.33 23.04 -3.78
N CYS A 10 21.45 23.33 -3.11
CA CYS A 10 22.75 22.84 -3.49
C CYS A 10 23.33 22.00 -2.34
N PHE A 11 23.73 20.77 -2.63
CA PHE A 11 24.36 19.87 -1.66
C PHE A 11 25.45 19.05 -2.35
N GLY A 12 26.36 18.47 -1.59
CA GLY A 12 27.38 17.59 -2.14
C GLY A 12 28.66 17.62 -1.32
N HIS A 13 29.67 17.00 -1.91
CA HIS A 13 31.03 16.87 -1.41
C HIS A 13 31.80 18.17 -1.71
N ALA A 14 31.45 19.24 -0.99
CA ALA A 14 31.97 20.58 -1.25
C ALA A 14 33.49 20.68 -1.08
N LEU A 15 34.06 19.92 -0.13
CA LEU A 15 35.51 19.84 0.08
C LEU A 15 36.21 19.20 -1.13
N GLU A 16 35.55 18.26 -1.78
CA GLU A 16 35.99 17.55 -2.98
C GLU A 16 35.66 18.32 -4.27
N GLY A 17 35.08 19.52 -4.17
CA GLY A 17 34.69 20.34 -5.32
C GLY A 17 33.48 19.81 -6.09
N ASN A 18 32.68 18.93 -5.50
CA ASN A 18 31.51 18.33 -6.13
C ASN A 18 30.21 18.85 -5.49
N LEU A 19 29.41 19.56 -6.29
CA LEU A 19 28.16 20.18 -5.88
C LEU A 19 27.03 19.74 -6.81
N HIS A 20 25.93 19.29 -6.21
CA HIS A 20 24.69 18.92 -6.87
C HIS A 20 23.66 20.03 -6.71
N LEU A 21 23.10 20.47 -7.84
CA LEU A 21 21.97 21.39 -7.86
C LEU A 21 20.68 20.59 -8.02
N VAL A 22 19.74 20.76 -7.09
CA VAL A 22 18.44 20.08 -7.10
C VAL A 22 17.32 21.10 -6.98
N PHE A 23 16.32 20.99 -7.82
CA PHE A 23 15.14 21.86 -7.87
C PHE A 23 13.96 21.06 -8.42
N SER A 24 12.73 21.48 -8.09
CA SER A 24 11.53 20.81 -8.62
C SER A 24 11.23 21.27 -10.03
N GLN A 25 11.16 20.32 -10.96
CA GLN A 25 10.79 20.58 -12.36
C GLN A 25 9.77 19.54 -12.85
N GLY A 26 8.62 20.00 -13.32
CA GLY A 26 7.49 19.16 -13.68
C GLY A 26 7.36 18.81 -15.17
N PHE A 27 8.02 19.57 -16.06
CA PHE A 27 7.94 19.41 -17.52
C PHE A 27 6.51 19.32 -18.05
N ARG A 28 5.60 20.14 -17.50
CA ARG A 28 4.15 20.04 -17.75
C ARG A 28 3.73 20.72 -19.04
N ASN A 29 4.46 21.74 -19.46
CA ASN A 29 4.17 22.57 -20.63
C ASN A 29 5.46 23.05 -21.30
N LYS A 30 5.32 23.70 -22.46
CA LYS A 30 6.47 24.15 -23.27
C LYS A 30 7.27 25.23 -22.55
N GLU A 31 6.60 26.07 -21.77
CA GLU A 31 7.21 27.16 -21.01
C GLU A 31 8.15 26.62 -19.93
N GLU A 32 7.73 25.59 -19.21
CA GLU A 32 8.55 24.88 -18.23
C GLU A 32 9.76 24.19 -18.85
N VAL A 33 9.58 23.56 -20.02
CA VAL A 33 10.68 22.93 -20.77
C VAL A 33 11.67 23.98 -21.24
N GLN A 34 11.20 25.11 -21.78
CA GLN A 34 12.07 26.18 -22.25
C GLN A 34 12.84 26.83 -21.11
N ARG A 35 12.18 27.08 -19.96
CA ARG A 35 12.83 27.60 -18.75
C ARG A 35 13.95 26.68 -18.28
N PHE A 36 13.72 25.37 -18.30
CA PHE A 36 14.73 24.38 -17.97
C PHE A 36 15.87 24.34 -18.99
N SER A 37 15.57 24.39 -20.30
CA SER A 37 16.58 24.46 -21.37
C SER A 37 17.51 25.65 -21.16
N ASN A 38 16.94 26.83 -20.95
CA ASN A 38 17.69 28.05 -20.74
C ASN A 38 18.58 27.96 -19.49
N LEU A 39 18.06 27.38 -18.40
CA LEU A 39 18.85 27.15 -17.19
C LEU A 39 20.02 26.21 -17.46
N MET A 40 19.79 25.09 -18.15
CA MET A 40 20.82 24.10 -18.46
C MET A 40 21.92 24.70 -19.33
N GLU A 41 21.56 25.45 -20.37
CA GLU A 41 22.51 26.15 -21.25
C GLU A 41 23.36 27.16 -20.48
N GLU A 42 22.75 28.02 -19.66
CA GLU A 42 23.48 29.00 -18.84
C GLU A 42 24.36 28.30 -17.80
N MET A 43 23.85 27.28 -17.12
CA MET A 43 24.60 26.52 -16.12
C MET A 43 25.83 25.85 -16.74
N CYS A 44 25.67 25.18 -17.88
CA CYS A 44 26.78 24.51 -18.56
C CYS A 44 27.83 25.52 -19.04
N HIS A 45 27.41 26.66 -19.57
CA HIS A 45 28.33 27.72 -19.97
C HIS A 45 29.11 28.30 -18.78
N ILE A 46 28.43 28.55 -17.65
CA ILE A 46 29.09 29.03 -16.42
C ILE A 46 30.11 28.01 -15.92
N VAL A 47 29.73 26.74 -15.82
CA VAL A 47 30.60 25.70 -15.26
C VAL A 47 31.76 25.40 -16.20
N ALA A 48 31.50 24.97 -17.44
CA ALA A 48 32.53 24.51 -18.37
C ALA A 48 33.36 25.66 -18.96
N ASN A 49 32.73 26.72 -19.46
CA ASN A 49 33.47 27.75 -20.22
C ASN A 49 34.01 28.84 -19.31
N LYS A 50 33.20 29.35 -18.37
CA LYS A 50 33.61 30.49 -17.52
C LYS A 50 34.52 30.05 -16.38
N HIS A 51 34.25 28.89 -15.78
CA HIS A 51 34.99 28.41 -14.61
C HIS A 51 35.86 27.18 -14.88
N SER A 52 35.87 26.65 -16.11
CA SER A 52 36.65 25.45 -16.48
C SER A 52 36.40 24.25 -15.55
N GLY A 53 35.18 24.16 -15.02
CA GLY A 53 34.71 23.08 -14.17
C GLY A 53 34.13 21.92 -14.98
N SER A 54 34.01 20.77 -14.35
CA SER A 54 33.36 19.59 -14.94
C SER A 54 31.83 19.69 -14.85
N LEU A 55 31.11 19.33 -15.90
CA LEU A 55 29.62 19.31 -15.91
C LEU A 55 29.05 18.12 -15.14
N LYS A 56 29.92 17.18 -14.77
CA LYS A 56 29.57 15.91 -14.11
C LYS A 56 30.62 15.50 -13.08
N GLY A 57 30.19 14.72 -12.09
CA GLY A 57 31.03 14.16 -11.03
C GLY A 57 30.63 12.71 -10.79
N GLU A 58 30.14 12.40 -9.60
CA GLU A 58 29.63 11.07 -9.22
C GLU A 58 28.41 10.60 -10.03
N HIS A 59 27.61 11.54 -10.53
CA HIS A 59 26.46 11.25 -11.38
C HIS A 59 26.82 11.42 -12.86
N GLY A 60 26.35 10.48 -13.71
CA GLY A 60 26.70 10.43 -15.12
C GLY A 60 26.05 11.50 -15.99
N THR A 61 26.55 11.66 -17.23
CA THR A 61 26.09 12.64 -18.23
C THR A 61 24.59 12.55 -18.52
N GLY A 62 24.12 11.36 -18.93
CA GLY A 62 22.75 11.18 -19.41
C GLY A 62 22.39 12.05 -20.63
N ARG A 63 21.16 11.89 -21.13
CA ARG A 63 20.66 12.73 -22.25
C ARG A 63 20.60 14.22 -21.90
N ASN A 64 20.53 14.54 -20.61
CA ASN A 64 20.37 15.90 -20.11
C ASN A 64 21.65 16.74 -20.24
N VAL A 65 22.84 16.12 -20.14
CA VAL A 65 24.13 16.83 -20.24
C VAL A 65 24.84 16.52 -21.55
N ALA A 66 24.49 15.42 -22.24
CA ALA A 66 25.19 14.96 -23.44
C ALA A 66 25.42 16.04 -24.53
N PRO A 67 24.44 16.93 -24.84
CA PRO A 67 24.65 18.01 -25.82
C PRO A 67 25.76 19.01 -25.45
N PHE A 68 26.11 19.10 -24.17
CA PHE A 68 27.05 20.10 -23.64
C PHE A 68 28.44 19.52 -23.37
N VAL A 69 28.64 18.20 -23.53
CA VAL A 69 29.91 17.53 -23.18
C VAL A 69 31.10 18.05 -23.98
N GLU A 70 30.89 18.46 -25.23
CA GLU A 70 31.94 19.07 -26.04
C GLU A 70 32.48 20.37 -25.41
N MET A 71 31.65 21.13 -24.67
CA MET A 71 32.09 22.34 -23.96
C MET A 71 33.13 22.02 -22.88
N GLU A 72 32.97 20.88 -22.21
CA GLU A 72 33.88 20.40 -21.15
C GLU A 72 35.17 19.80 -21.74
N TRP A 73 35.05 18.99 -22.80
CA TRP A 73 36.18 18.19 -23.33
C TRP A 73 36.97 18.91 -24.42
N GLY A 74 36.36 19.87 -25.09
CA GLY A 74 36.84 20.44 -26.34
C GLY A 74 36.68 19.48 -27.53
N SER A 75 36.63 20.06 -28.73
CA SER A 75 36.31 19.34 -29.97
C SER A 75 37.25 18.17 -30.26
N LYS A 76 38.56 18.30 -29.96
CA LYS A 76 39.53 17.23 -30.23
C LYS A 76 39.21 15.96 -29.44
N ALA A 77 38.99 16.08 -28.13
CA ALA A 77 38.68 14.92 -27.29
C ALA A 77 37.28 14.39 -27.59
N TYR A 78 36.32 15.28 -27.88
CA TYR A 78 34.97 14.89 -28.26
C TYR A 78 34.93 14.04 -29.55
N GLU A 79 35.64 14.44 -30.60
CA GLU A 79 35.71 13.66 -31.85
C GLU A 79 36.47 12.35 -31.69
N LEU A 80 37.54 12.31 -30.89
CA LEU A 80 38.23 11.05 -30.55
C LEU A 80 37.28 10.05 -29.88
N MET A 81 36.37 10.52 -29.03
CA MET A 81 35.37 9.66 -28.39
C MET A 81 34.32 9.15 -29.39
N TRP A 82 33.99 9.93 -30.42
CA TRP A 82 33.14 9.48 -31.54
C TRP A 82 33.84 8.43 -32.42
N GLU A 83 35.12 8.60 -32.72
CA GLU A 83 35.92 7.59 -33.42
C GLU A 83 35.97 6.29 -32.63
N LEU A 84 36.24 6.37 -31.32
CA LEU A 84 36.21 5.22 -30.42
C LEU A 84 34.85 4.53 -30.43
N LYS A 85 33.75 5.31 -30.35
CA LYS A 85 32.39 4.78 -30.41
C LYS A 85 32.13 4.03 -31.72
N ALA A 86 32.54 4.60 -32.86
CA ALA A 86 32.35 3.98 -34.17
C ALA A 86 33.15 2.68 -34.34
N MET A 87 34.33 2.56 -33.71
CA MET A 87 35.13 1.33 -33.75
C MET A 87 34.47 0.16 -33.00
N PHE A 88 33.79 0.43 -31.87
CA PHE A 88 33.18 -0.61 -31.04
C PHE A 88 31.67 -0.78 -31.29
N ASP A 89 31.00 0.20 -31.88
CA ASP A 89 29.56 0.19 -32.18
C ASP A 89 29.27 0.91 -33.50
N PRO A 90 29.62 0.29 -34.66
CA PRO A 90 29.50 0.92 -35.98
C PRO A 90 28.07 1.34 -36.35
N ASP A 91 27.07 0.61 -35.83
CA ASP A 91 25.65 0.87 -36.07
C ASP A 91 25.03 1.78 -34.99
N PHE A 92 25.81 2.22 -34.00
CA PHE A 92 25.41 3.09 -32.89
C PHE A 92 24.20 2.57 -32.07
N VAL A 93 24.08 1.26 -31.89
CA VAL A 93 22.94 0.64 -31.17
C VAL A 93 23.13 0.59 -29.65
N LEU A 94 24.37 0.69 -29.16
CA LEU A 94 24.68 0.61 -27.74
C LEU A 94 24.41 1.96 -27.04
N ASN A 95 23.21 2.09 -26.49
CA ASN A 95 22.74 3.22 -25.67
C ASN A 95 22.85 4.60 -26.37
N PRO A 96 22.19 4.79 -27.53
CA PRO A 96 22.33 5.98 -28.36
C PRO A 96 21.90 7.26 -27.63
N GLY A 97 22.72 8.31 -27.81
CA GLY A 97 22.42 9.67 -27.37
C GLY A 97 22.57 9.95 -25.86
N VAL A 98 23.09 9.00 -25.07
CA VAL A 98 23.17 9.12 -23.60
C VAL A 98 24.46 9.76 -23.10
N ILE A 99 25.60 9.47 -23.73
CA ILE A 99 26.89 10.07 -23.36
C ILE A 99 27.37 11.01 -24.46
N LEU A 100 27.41 10.49 -25.69
CA LEU A 100 27.71 11.26 -26.90
C LEU A 100 26.39 11.52 -27.62
N ASN A 101 26.13 12.78 -27.94
CA ASN A 101 24.94 13.17 -28.67
C ASN A 101 25.19 14.44 -29.49
N ARG A 102 25.02 14.34 -30.81
CA ARG A 102 25.16 15.49 -31.73
C ARG A 102 23.88 16.32 -31.85
N ASP A 103 22.78 15.87 -31.27
CA ASP A 103 21.54 16.64 -31.21
C ASP A 103 21.66 17.71 -30.11
N PRO A 104 21.76 19.02 -30.46
CA PRO A 104 21.93 20.09 -29.48
C PRO A 104 20.72 20.25 -28.55
N ASP A 105 19.59 19.65 -28.93
CA ASP A 105 18.32 19.75 -28.24
C ASP A 105 17.99 18.48 -27.43
N ALA A 106 18.91 17.53 -27.30
CA ALA A 106 18.61 16.25 -26.67
C ALA A 106 18.17 16.38 -25.20
N HIS A 107 18.66 17.40 -24.48
CA HIS A 107 18.31 17.66 -23.07
C HIS A 107 16.86 18.12 -22.87
N LYS A 108 16.21 18.61 -23.92
CA LYS A 108 14.77 18.95 -23.90
C LYS A 108 13.89 17.92 -24.62
N LYS A 109 14.50 16.86 -25.16
CA LYS A 109 13.81 15.72 -25.79
C LYS A 109 13.70 14.56 -24.80
N PHE A 110 12.65 13.75 -24.92
CA PHE A 110 12.41 12.58 -24.06
C PHE A 110 12.26 12.89 -22.56
N LEU A 111 11.83 14.11 -22.24
CA LEU A 111 11.51 14.51 -20.88
C LEU A 111 10.25 13.78 -20.42
N LYS A 112 10.31 13.25 -19.20
CA LYS A 112 9.16 12.60 -18.58
C LYS A 112 8.30 13.67 -17.89
N PRO A 113 7.07 13.93 -18.36
CA PRO A 113 6.19 14.84 -17.66
C PRO A 113 5.80 14.26 -16.30
N SER A 114 5.72 15.11 -15.28
CA SER A 114 5.14 14.76 -13.98
C SER A 114 3.82 15.52 -13.79
N PRO A 115 2.72 15.03 -14.40
CA PRO A 115 1.42 15.66 -14.27
C PRO A 115 0.89 15.57 -12.83
N VAL A 116 0.07 16.54 -12.47
CA VAL A 116 -0.66 16.56 -11.19
C VAL A 116 -1.82 15.56 -11.29
N ALA A 117 -1.98 14.71 -10.28
CA ALA A 117 -3.02 13.70 -10.24
C ALA A 117 -3.80 13.72 -8.92
N SER A 118 -3.12 13.50 -7.79
CA SER A 118 -3.71 13.53 -6.45
C SER A 118 -2.61 13.82 -5.43
N ASP A 119 -2.91 14.64 -4.42
CA ASP A 119 -1.95 15.00 -3.36
C ASP A 119 -1.39 13.79 -2.62
N LEU A 120 -2.14 12.68 -2.61
CA LEU A 120 -1.71 11.40 -2.06
C LEU A 120 -0.48 10.83 -2.78
N VAL A 121 -0.29 11.12 -4.07
CA VAL A 121 0.72 10.48 -4.93
C VAL A 121 1.56 11.43 -5.77
N ASN A 122 1.28 12.74 -5.75
CA ASN A 122 2.02 13.75 -6.49
C ASN A 122 3.53 13.73 -6.14
N ARG A 123 3.86 13.40 -4.89
CA ARG A 123 5.24 13.24 -4.38
C ARG A 123 5.99 12.01 -4.94
N CYS A 124 5.34 11.15 -5.73
CA CYS A 124 5.96 9.95 -6.26
C CYS A 124 7.03 10.29 -7.30
N ILE A 125 8.27 9.90 -7.00
CA ILE A 125 9.45 9.99 -7.89
C ILE A 125 9.69 8.72 -8.72
N GLU A 126 8.78 7.75 -8.62
CA GLU A 126 8.82 6.49 -9.38
C GLU A 126 10.08 5.61 -9.19
N CYS A 127 10.67 5.63 -7.99
CA CYS A 127 11.85 4.83 -7.63
C CYS A 127 11.62 3.31 -7.55
N GLY A 128 10.38 2.85 -7.36
CA GLY A 128 10.04 1.41 -7.37
C GLY A 128 10.29 0.65 -6.06
N PHE A 129 10.77 1.28 -4.98
CA PHE A 129 10.96 0.59 -3.69
C PHE A 129 9.68 -0.04 -3.13
N CYS A 130 8.52 0.52 -3.46
CA CYS A 130 7.23 0.00 -3.03
C CYS A 130 6.81 -1.30 -3.73
N GLU A 131 7.44 -1.68 -4.84
CA GLU A 131 7.01 -2.82 -5.65
C GLU A 131 7.20 -4.15 -4.94
N SER A 132 8.30 -4.32 -4.20
CA SER A 132 8.64 -5.58 -3.52
C SER A 132 7.61 -5.99 -2.48
N ASN A 133 6.90 -5.03 -1.88
CA ASN A 133 5.92 -5.27 -0.81
C ASN A 133 4.49 -5.42 -1.32
N CYS A 134 4.25 -5.26 -2.62
CA CYS A 134 2.90 -5.30 -3.16
C CYS A 134 2.42 -6.74 -3.33
N PRO A 135 1.29 -7.14 -2.71
CA PRO A 135 0.75 -8.50 -2.88
C PRO A 135 0.33 -8.82 -4.32
N SER A 136 0.02 -7.80 -5.12
CA SER A 136 -0.41 -7.97 -6.51
C SER A 136 0.73 -7.89 -7.52
N ARG A 137 1.99 -7.79 -7.08
CA ARG A 137 3.14 -7.54 -7.99
C ARG A 137 3.30 -8.60 -9.08
N ASP A 138 2.90 -9.83 -8.77
CA ASP A 138 3.01 -11.00 -9.65
C ASP A 138 1.69 -11.29 -10.41
N ILE A 139 0.71 -10.37 -10.32
CA ILE A 139 -0.61 -10.50 -10.95
C ILE A 139 -0.84 -9.35 -11.94
N THR A 140 -0.68 -8.10 -11.50
CA THR A 140 -0.99 -6.89 -12.28
C THR A 140 -0.03 -5.75 -11.94
N LEU A 141 -0.46 -4.48 -12.08
CA LEU A 141 0.37 -3.32 -11.79
C LEU A 141 0.91 -3.36 -10.36
N THR A 142 2.11 -2.85 -10.17
CA THR A 142 2.69 -2.56 -8.85
C THR A 142 2.22 -1.17 -8.35
N PRO A 143 2.48 -0.76 -7.10
CA PRO A 143 2.04 0.54 -6.60
C PRO A 143 2.66 1.71 -7.39
N ARG A 144 3.93 1.61 -7.79
CA ARG A 144 4.57 2.60 -8.67
C ARG A 144 3.87 2.66 -10.02
N GLN A 145 3.64 1.51 -10.65
CA GLN A 145 3.00 1.44 -11.96
C GLN A 145 1.56 1.98 -11.91
N ARG A 146 0.80 1.69 -10.84
CA ARG A 146 -0.53 2.29 -10.61
C ARG A 146 -0.48 3.82 -10.57
N ILE A 147 0.48 4.37 -9.83
CA ILE A 147 0.65 5.83 -9.74
C ILE A 147 1.00 6.41 -11.11
N ALA A 148 1.92 5.79 -11.85
CA ALA A 148 2.34 6.25 -13.17
C ALA A 148 1.16 6.21 -14.17
N THR A 149 0.41 5.11 -14.22
CA THR A 149 -0.78 4.98 -15.08
C THR A 149 -1.86 5.99 -14.68
N TYR A 150 -2.12 6.17 -13.38
CA TYR A 150 -3.10 7.14 -12.91
C TYR A 150 -2.68 8.59 -13.22
N LYS A 151 -1.39 8.92 -13.09
CA LYS A 151 -0.83 10.21 -13.50
C LYS A 151 -1.08 10.49 -14.98
N GLU A 152 -0.90 9.49 -15.85
CA GLU A 152 -1.18 9.64 -17.28
C GLU A 152 -2.69 9.78 -17.58
N ILE A 153 -3.55 9.01 -16.89
CA ILE A 153 -5.00 9.18 -16.96
C ILE A 153 -5.38 10.62 -16.57
N SER A 154 -4.86 11.13 -15.45
CA SER A 154 -5.10 12.50 -15.00
C SER A 154 -4.61 13.54 -16.00
N ARG A 155 -3.45 13.33 -16.62
CA ARG A 155 -2.92 14.21 -17.67
C ARG A 155 -3.88 14.27 -18.87
N LEU A 156 -4.28 13.12 -19.40
CA LEU A 156 -5.19 13.02 -20.53
C LEU A 156 -6.58 13.59 -20.23
N ARG A 157 -7.08 13.42 -19.00
CA ARG A 157 -8.33 14.05 -18.54
C ARG A 157 -8.22 15.58 -18.47
N GLY A 158 -7.06 16.10 -18.10
CA GLY A 158 -6.82 17.53 -17.93
C GLY A 158 -6.47 18.30 -19.22
N LEU A 159 -6.37 17.64 -20.37
CA LEU A 159 -6.11 18.32 -21.64
C LEU A 159 -7.32 19.19 -22.05
N PRO A 160 -7.09 20.44 -22.50
CA PRO A 160 -8.19 21.34 -22.92
C PRO A 160 -8.92 20.82 -24.16
N SER A 161 -8.19 20.15 -25.05
CA SER A 161 -8.72 19.39 -26.18
C SER A 161 -7.89 18.12 -26.36
N ARG A 162 -8.55 17.04 -26.79
CA ARG A 162 -7.90 15.75 -27.04
C ARG A 162 -8.01 15.40 -28.52
N THR A 163 -6.94 14.89 -29.10
CA THR A 163 -6.99 14.25 -30.42
C THR A 163 -7.80 12.93 -30.35
N ALA A 164 -8.13 12.37 -31.51
CA ALA A 164 -8.77 11.05 -31.59
C ALA A 164 -7.91 9.95 -30.94
N GLU A 165 -6.59 10.02 -31.14
CA GLU A 165 -5.63 9.10 -30.54
C GLU A 165 -5.58 9.24 -29.01
N GLU A 166 -5.52 10.46 -28.49
CA GLU A 166 -5.53 10.72 -27.04
C GLU A 166 -6.83 10.28 -26.38
N THR A 167 -7.95 10.44 -27.08
CA THR A 167 -9.27 9.98 -26.61
C THR A 167 -9.34 8.46 -26.55
N ALA A 168 -8.88 7.77 -27.61
CA ALA A 168 -8.81 6.32 -27.62
C ALA A 168 -7.86 5.78 -26.53
N ARG A 169 -6.71 6.42 -26.35
CA ARG A 169 -5.73 6.06 -25.33
C ARG A 169 -6.27 6.24 -23.92
N LEU A 170 -6.95 7.36 -23.64
CA LEU A 170 -7.59 7.58 -22.33
C LEU A 170 -8.61 6.48 -22.04
N SER A 171 -9.50 6.18 -22.99
CA SER A 171 -10.51 5.14 -22.81
C SER A 171 -9.88 3.76 -22.55
N SER A 172 -8.82 3.42 -23.28
CA SER A 172 -8.06 2.18 -23.08
C SER A 172 -7.43 2.11 -21.69
N PHE A 173 -6.82 3.20 -21.22
CA PHE A 173 -6.24 3.25 -19.89
C PHE A 173 -7.30 3.16 -18.79
N GLU A 174 -8.40 3.89 -18.89
CA GLU A 174 -9.48 3.85 -17.90
C GLU A 174 -10.07 2.44 -17.79
N LYS A 175 -10.33 1.79 -18.92
CA LYS A 175 -10.84 0.41 -18.96
C LYS A 175 -9.88 -0.58 -18.33
N SER A 176 -8.59 -0.50 -18.64
CA SER A 176 -7.59 -1.43 -18.09
C SER A 176 -7.34 -1.17 -16.60
N PHE A 177 -7.38 0.10 -16.19
CA PHE A 177 -7.14 0.52 -14.81
C PHE A 177 -8.22 0.00 -13.85
N GLU A 178 -9.44 -0.29 -14.32
CA GLU A 178 -10.50 -0.88 -13.50
C GLU A 178 -10.05 -2.18 -12.83
N TYR A 179 -9.43 -3.09 -13.58
CA TYR A 179 -8.92 -4.34 -13.02
C TYR A 179 -7.49 -4.21 -12.50
N ASP A 180 -6.58 -3.75 -13.36
CA ASP A 180 -5.14 -3.76 -13.08
C ASP A 180 -4.73 -2.71 -12.03
N GLY A 181 -5.44 -1.58 -12.01
CA GLY A 181 -5.20 -0.48 -11.09
C GLY A 181 -6.04 -0.61 -9.82
N ASN A 182 -7.36 -0.70 -9.98
CA ASN A 182 -8.32 -0.63 -8.89
C ASN A 182 -8.60 -2.00 -8.27
N ALA A 183 -9.21 -2.95 -9.00
CA ALA A 183 -9.73 -4.20 -8.41
C ALA A 183 -8.66 -5.08 -7.75
N THR A 184 -7.47 -5.14 -8.35
CA THR A 184 -6.36 -5.99 -7.87
C THR A 184 -5.55 -5.37 -6.74
N CYS A 185 -5.75 -4.09 -6.42
CA CYS A 185 -5.13 -3.48 -5.25
C CYS A 185 -5.82 -3.96 -3.96
N ALA A 186 -5.06 -4.62 -3.08
CA ALA A 186 -5.51 -5.03 -1.75
C ALA A 186 -5.88 -3.85 -0.83
N ALA A 187 -5.41 -2.63 -1.17
CA ALA A 187 -5.63 -1.41 -0.39
C ALA A 187 -5.15 -1.51 1.06
N ASP A 188 -4.10 -2.31 1.29
CA ASP A 188 -3.49 -2.57 2.60
C ASP A 188 -2.56 -1.45 3.09
N GLY A 189 -1.94 -0.70 2.18
CA GLY A 189 -0.96 0.32 2.49
C GLY A 189 0.47 -0.17 2.71
N MET A 190 0.79 -1.46 2.51
CA MET A 190 2.15 -2.00 2.76
C MET A 190 3.24 -1.35 1.89
N CYS A 191 2.84 -0.77 0.76
CA CYS A 191 3.70 0.05 -0.10
C CYS A 191 4.31 1.27 0.61
N GLN A 192 3.64 1.81 1.63
CA GLN A 192 4.08 2.99 2.38
C GLN A 192 5.35 2.70 3.21
N GLU A 193 5.50 1.47 3.72
CA GLU A 193 6.61 1.08 4.58
C GLU A 193 7.97 1.25 3.88
N LYS A 194 8.04 0.83 2.61
CA LYS A 194 9.24 0.95 1.76
C LYS A 194 9.35 2.27 1.01
N CYS A 195 8.28 3.07 0.96
CA CYS A 195 8.29 4.32 0.21
C CYS A 195 9.11 5.39 0.96
N PRO A 196 10.18 5.95 0.37
CA PRO A 196 11.00 6.97 1.04
C PRO A 196 10.22 8.25 1.36
N VAL A 197 9.17 8.54 0.57
CA VAL A 197 8.28 9.70 0.75
C VAL A 197 6.92 9.31 1.36
N LYS A 198 6.82 8.10 1.94
CA LYS A 198 5.64 7.60 2.69
C LYS A 198 4.31 7.70 1.94
N ILE A 199 4.33 7.33 0.65
CA ILE A 199 3.10 7.24 -0.16
C ILE A 199 2.37 5.94 0.12
N ASN A 200 1.08 6.06 0.43
CA ASN A 200 0.15 4.94 0.52
C ASN A 200 -0.71 4.89 -0.74
N THR A 201 -0.35 4.00 -1.68
CA THR A 201 -1.16 3.78 -2.89
C THR A 201 -2.53 3.16 -2.57
N GLY A 202 -2.65 2.43 -1.46
CA GLY A 202 -3.93 1.91 -1.00
C GLY A 202 -4.93 3.03 -0.69
N ASP A 203 -4.48 4.15 -0.14
CA ASP A 203 -5.34 5.30 0.13
C ASP A 203 -5.79 6.01 -1.15
N LEU A 204 -4.92 6.08 -2.17
CA LEU A 204 -5.33 6.53 -3.50
C LEU A 204 -6.48 5.64 -4.00
N ILE A 205 -6.32 4.32 -4.00
CA ILE A 205 -7.35 3.41 -4.51
C ILE A 205 -8.65 3.51 -3.70
N LYS A 206 -8.58 3.59 -2.36
CA LYS A 206 -9.77 3.83 -1.51
C LYS A 206 -10.47 5.15 -1.85
N SER A 207 -9.70 6.20 -2.16
CA SER A 207 -10.24 7.50 -2.59
C SER A 207 -10.96 7.37 -3.93
N LEU A 208 -10.37 6.69 -4.91
CA LEU A 208 -10.99 6.47 -6.22
C LEU A 208 -12.29 5.67 -6.11
N ARG A 209 -12.28 4.57 -5.34
CA ARG A 209 -13.47 3.76 -5.05
C ARG A 209 -14.56 4.61 -4.37
N SER A 210 -14.19 5.49 -3.44
CA SER A 210 -15.14 6.39 -2.76
C SER A 210 -15.75 7.40 -3.73
N GLN A 211 -14.96 7.97 -4.66
CA GLN A 211 -15.45 8.90 -5.67
C GLN A 211 -16.43 8.21 -6.62
N GLU A 212 -16.08 7.01 -7.10
CA GLU A 212 -16.96 6.19 -7.94
C GLU A 212 -18.30 5.90 -7.25
N LEU A 213 -18.28 5.54 -5.97
CA LEU A 213 -19.48 5.30 -5.17
C LEU A 213 -20.30 6.57 -4.90
N SER A 214 -19.66 7.74 -4.79
CA SER A 214 -20.39 9.00 -4.56
C SER A 214 -21.36 9.34 -5.71
N HIS A 215 -21.11 8.82 -6.91
CA HIS A 215 -22.01 8.90 -8.05
C HIS A 215 -23.15 7.86 -8.02
N SER A 216 -23.10 6.89 -7.09
CA SER A 216 -24.01 5.74 -7.00
C SER A 216 -24.68 5.66 -5.61
N GLY A 217 -25.66 6.54 -5.34
CA GLY A 217 -26.30 6.66 -4.02
C GLY A 217 -26.89 5.35 -3.43
N ALA A 218 -27.30 4.40 -4.28
CA ALA A 218 -27.78 3.09 -3.84
C ALA A 218 -26.71 2.25 -3.11
N ALA A 219 -25.45 2.31 -3.55
CA ALA A 219 -24.37 1.51 -2.98
C ALA A 219 -23.99 1.96 -1.57
N THR A 220 -24.09 3.27 -1.29
CA THR A 220 -23.88 3.84 0.06
C THR A 220 -24.96 3.36 1.03
N GLY A 221 -26.23 3.28 0.58
CA GLY A 221 -27.34 2.76 1.37
C GLY A 221 -27.16 1.30 1.77
N THR A 222 -26.76 0.44 0.82
CA THR A 222 -26.44 -0.97 1.12
C THR A 222 -25.28 -1.10 2.11
N GLY A 223 -24.22 -0.30 1.95
CA GLY A 223 -23.09 -0.28 2.87
C GLY A 223 -23.50 0.05 4.31
N MET A 224 -24.35 1.07 4.49
CA MET A 224 -24.87 1.44 5.81
C MET A 224 -25.80 0.39 6.40
N TRP A 225 -26.65 -0.24 5.57
CA TRP A 225 -27.49 -1.35 6.01
C TRP A 225 -26.65 -2.53 6.52
N LEU A 226 -25.57 -2.89 5.81
CA LEU A 226 -24.64 -3.94 6.25
C LEU A 226 -23.96 -3.58 7.57
N ALA A 227 -23.55 -2.31 7.74
CA ALA A 227 -22.95 -1.83 8.98
C ALA A 227 -23.92 -1.88 10.18
N ASN A 228 -25.20 -1.56 9.96
CA ASN A 228 -26.25 -1.61 10.98
C ASN A 228 -26.63 -3.04 11.36
N ASN A 229 -26.59 -3.97 10.39
CA ASN A 229 -26.96 -5.37 10.58
C ASN A 229 -25.73 -6.29 10.74
N PHE A 230 -24.59 -5.73 11.15
CA PHE A 230 -23.31 -6.44 11.13
C PHE A 230 -23.31 -7.71 11.98
N SER A 231 -24.02 -7.72 13.12
CA SER A 231 -24.12 -8.91 13.99
C SER A 231 -24.77 -10.10 13.27
N LEU A 232 -25.81 -9.85 12.47
CA LEU A 232 -26.48 -10.89 11.69
C LEU A 232 -25.53 -11.46 10.64
N ILE A 233 -24.82 -10.58 9.92
CA ILE A 233 -23.85 -10.97 8.89
C ILE A 233 -22.72 -11.80 9.50
N ASN A 234 -22.07 -11.28 10.54
CA ASN A 234 -20.97 -11.93 11.23
C ASN A 234 -21.35 -13.32 11.76
N SER A 235 -22.59 -13.51 12.20
CA SER A 235 -23.07 -14.80 12.73
C SER A 235 -23.53 -15.78 11.64
N SER A 236 -23.92 -15.27 10.47
CA SER A 236 -24.45 -16.11 9.37
C SER A 236 -23.36 -16.63 8.43
N VAL A 237 -22.27 -15.86 8.25
CA VAL A 237 -21.19 -16.21 7.31
C VAL A 237 -20.53 -17.57 7.63
N PRO A 238 -20.16 -17.92 8.88
CA PRO A 238 -19.59 -19.23 9.17
C PRO A 238 -20.46 -20.41 8.72
N THR A 239 -21.78 -20.31 8.96
CA THR A 239 -22.75 -21.34 8.58
C THR A 239 -22.82 -21.49 7.06
N LEU A 240 -22.85 -20.37 6.33
CA LEU A 240 -22.84 -20.38 4.87
C LEU A 240 -21.55 -21.02 4.32
N LEU A 241 -20.39 -20.64 4.85
CA LEU A 241 -19.11 -21.22 4.44
C LEU A 241 -19.03 -22.73 4.73
N ASN A 242 -19.59 -23.17 5.86
CA ASN A 242 -19.69 -24.59 6.17
C ASN A 242 -20.58 -25.34 5.18
N ALA A 243 -21.72 -24.76 4.77
CA ALA A 243 -22.57 -25.35 3.74
C ALA A 243 -21.85 -25.46 2.39
N VAL A 244 -21.10 -24.42 1.99
CA VAL A 244 -20.27 -24.43 0.78
C VAL A 244 -19.18 -25.49 0.86
N ASN A 245 -18.53 -25.65 2.02
CA ASN A 245 -17.53 -26.68 2.24
C ASN A 245 -18.12 -28.10 2.17
N VAL A 246 -19.34 -28.33 2.67
CA VAL A 246 -20.06 -29.59 2.49
C VAL A 246 -20.38 -29.84 1.02
N ALA A 247 -20.88 -28.83 0.30
CA ALA A 247 -21.13 -28.94 -1.14
C ALA A 247 -19.85 -29.29 -1.91
N HIS A 248 -18.71 -28.69 -1.55
CA HIS A 248 -17.40 -29.02 -2.13
C HIS A 248 -17.03 -30.50 -1.90
N LYS A 249 -17.20 -31.02 -0.68
CA LYS A 249 -16.91 -32.42 -0.36
C LYS A 249 -17.81 -33.41 -1.10
N VAL A 250 -19.06 -33.04 -1.39
CA VAL A 250 -20.03 -33.91 -2.05
C VAL A 250 -19.93 -33.84 -3.57
N MET A 251 -19.89 -32.62 -4.13
CA MET A 251 -19.95 -32.40 -5.58
C MET A 251 -18.57 -32.35 -6.25
N GLY A 252 -17.51 -32.14 -5.48
CA GLY A 252 -16.17 -31.91 -5.99
C GLY A 252 -15.97 -30.49 -6.57
N PRO A 253 -14.72 -30.14 -6.93
CA PRO A 253 -14.35 -28.76 -7.27
C PRO A 253 -14.94 -28.27 -8.61
N LYS A 254 -14.95 -29.11 -9.65
CA LYS A 254 -15.35 -28.69 -11.01
C LYS A 254 -16.82 -28.26 -11.10
N PRO A 255 -17.81 -29.04 -10.59
CA PRO A 255 -19.21 -28.61 -10.65
C PRO A 255 -19.47 -27.35 -9.83
N LEU A 256 -18.85 -27.24 -8.65
CA LEU A 256 -19.04 -26.10 -7.76
C LEU A 256 -18.49 -24.80 -8.35
N GLU A 257 -17.34 -24.87 -9.03
CA GLU A 257 -16.78 -23.75 -9.78
C GLU A 257 -17.71 -23.31 -10.92
N VAL A 258 -18.27 -24.24 -11.70
CA VAL A 258 -19.20 -23.91 -12.80
C VAL A 258 -20.48 -23.24 -12.27
N VAL A 259 -21.09 -23.82 -11.23
CA VAL A 259 -22.32 -23.28 -10.62
C VAL A 259 -22.06 -21.90 -10.02
N SER A 260 -20.96 -21.72 -9.28
CA SER A 260 -20.63 -20.42 -8.69
C SER A 260 -20.30 -19.35 -9.72
N ARG A 261 -19.64 -19.69 -10.84
CA ARG A 261 -19.44 -18.75 -11.97
C ARG A 261 -20.76 -18.33 -12.60
N TRP A 262 -21.69 -19.26 -12.79
CA TRP A 262 -23.02 -18.94 -13.28
C TRP A 262 -23.77 -18.02 -12.31
N MET A 263 -23.77 -18.34 -11.01
CA MET A 263 -24.37 -17.48 -9.97
C MET A 263 -23.72 -16.10 -9.90
N ASN A 264 -22.39 -16.02 -9.98
CA ASN A 264 -21.65 -14.75 -10.01
C ASN A 264 -22.14 -13.87 -11.16
N LYS A 265 -22.28 -14.43 -12.37
CA LYS A 265 -22.80 -13.69 -13.53
C LYS A 265 -24.26 -13.26 -13.35
N MET A 266 -25.13 -14.17 -12.90
CA MET A 266 -26.57 -13.89 -12.73
C MET A 266 -26.87 -12.86 -11.64
N THR A 267 -25.99 -12.76 -10.64
CA THR A 267 -26.15 -11.83 -9.51
C THR A 267 -25.37 -10.53 -9.68
N GLY A 268 -24.86 -10.22 -10.88
CA GLY A 268 -24.08 -9.00 -11.12
C GLY A 268 -22.82 -8.94 -10.25
N HIS A 269 -22.16 -10.09 -10.08
CA HIS A 269 -20.95 -10.30 -9.28
C HIS A 269 -21.13 -10.20 -7.76
N PHE A 270 -22.36 -10.21 -7.24
CA PHE A 270 -22.61 -10.23 -5.79
C PHE A 270 -22.15 -11.53 -5.12
N VAL A 271 -22.43 -12.69 -5.75
CA VAL A 271 -21.97 -13.99 -5.25
C VAL A 271 -20.55 -14.25 -5.73
N PRO A 272 -19.55 -14.49 -4.86
CA PRO A 272 -18.19 -14.76 -5.29
C PRO A 272 -18.06 -16.11 -6.00
N VAL A 273 -17.12 -16.20 -6.94
CA VAL A 273 -16.77 -17.47 -7.58
C VAL A 273 -16.06 -18.37 -6.56
N TRP A 274 -16.48 -19.62 -6.49
CA TRP A 274 -15.85 -20.61 -5.62
C TRP A 274 -14.46 -21.00 -6.15
N ASN A 275 -13.52 -21.22 -5.25
CA ASN A 275 -12.20 -21.77 -5.56
C ASN A 275 -11.76 -22.79 -4.49
N PRO A 276 -10.78 -23.67 -4.77
CA PRO A 276 -10.35 -24.72 -3.85
C PRO A 276 -9.78 -24.24 -2.51
N TYR A 277 -9.39 -22.97 -2.42
CA TYR A 277 -8.80 -22.35 -1.23
C TYR A 277 -9.85 -21.58 -0.40
N MET A 278 -11.13 -21.68 -0.76
CA MET A 278 -12.20 -21.01 -0.03
C MET A 278 -12.27 -21.53 1.42
N PRO A 279 -12.29 -20.64 2.43
CA PRO A 279 -12.26 -21.04 3.83
C PRO A 279 -13.56 -21.74 4.26
N LYS A 280 -13.46 -22.61 5.27
CA LYS A 280 -14.63 -23.08 6.02
C LYS A 280 -15.10 -22.00 7.01
N GLY A 281 -16.24 -22.19 7.67
CA GLY A 281 -16.66 -21.31 8.74
C GLY A 281 -15.68 -21.36 9.93
N ALA A 282 -15.39 -20.22 10.54
CA ALA A 282 -14.55 -20.18 11.74
C ALA A 282 -15.16 -20.98 12.89
N SER A 283 -14.31 -21.52 13.77
CA SER A 283 -14.73 -22.10 15.04
C SER A 283 -15.38 -21.05 15.94
N PRO A 284 -16.29 -21.45 16.86
CA PRO A 284 -16.80 -20.56 17.89
C PRO A 284 -15.64 -19.99 18.74
N LEU A 285 -15.77 -18.71 19.13
CA LEU A 285 -14.77 -18.09 19.99
C LEU A 285 -14.70 -18.81 21.35
N PRO A 286 -13.50 -19.24 21.79
CA PRO A 286 -13.32 -19.78 23.13
C PRO A 286 -13.72 -18.76 24.18
N GLN A 287 -14.54 -19.17 25.14
CA GLN A 287 -14.84 -18.33 26.30
C GLN A 287 -13.58 -18.16 27.13
N PRO A 288 -13.27 -16.95 27.64
CA PRO A 288 -12.15 -16.76 28.53
C PRO A 288 -12.32 -17.67 29.74
N ALA A 289 -11.27 -18.41 30.09
CA ALA A 289 -11.28 -19.17 31.34
C ALA A 289 -11.41 -18.19 32.51
N ALA A 290 -12.18 -18.57 33.54
CA ALA A 290 -12.15 -17.84 34.81
C ALA A 290 -10.68 -17.74 35.27
N PRO A 291 -10.25 -16.59 35.84
CA PRO A 291 -8.87 -16.44 36.31
C PRO A 291 -8.55 -17.63 37.21
N ALA A 292 -7.48 -18.36 36.87
CA ALA A 292 -7.02 -19.45 37.71
C ALA A 292 -6.77 -18.86 39.09
N ALA A 293 -7.64 -19.17 40.06
CA ALA A 293 -7.36 -18.89 41.45
C ALA A 293 -5.98 -19.48 41.72
N ALA A 294 -5.05 -18.67 42.20
CA ALA A 294 -3.68 -19.11 42.44
C ALA A 294 -3.72 -20.39 43.31
N THR A 295 -3.54 -21.56 42.71
CA THR A 295 -3.51 -22.85 43.39
C THR A 295 -2.13 -23.13 43.98
N GLY A 296 -1.42 -22.07 44.37
CA GLY A 296 -0.18 -22.13 45.12
C GLY A 296 -0.45 -21.67 46.54
N THR A 297 -0.09 -22.50 47.51
CA THR A 297 -0.11 -22.23 48.96
C THR A 297 0.89 -21.15 49.39
N ASP A 298 1.29 -20.26 48.48
CA ASP A 298 2.29 -19.22 48.72
C ASP A 298 1.58 -17.87 48.89
N GLN A 299 1.39 -17.48 50.16
CA GLN A 299 0.78 -16.21 50.56
C GLN A 299 1.65 -14.98 50.23
N SER A 300 2.73 -15.15 49.46
CA SER A 300 3.76 -14.15 49.20
C SER A 300 3.71 -13.49 47.80
N ALA A 301 2.55 -13.43 47.13
CA ALA A 301 2.34 -12.40 46.10
C ALA A 301 0.85 -12.18 45.82
N ARG A 302 0.32 -11.03 46.23
CA ARG A 302 -0.84 -10.42 45.54
C ARG A 302 -0.39 -9.99 44.14
N ALA A 303 -0.15 -10.95 43.25
CA ALA A 303 0.21 -10.65 41.86
C ALA A 303 -1.01 -10.00 41.20
N ILE A 304 -0.84 -8.79 40.68
CA ILE A 304 -1.88 -8.10 39.89
C ILE A 304 -2.21 -9.01 38.69
N PRO A 305 -3.49 -9.37 38.46
CA PRO A 305 -3.86 -10.25 37.36
C PRO A 305 -3.43 -9.63 36.03
N ARG A 306 -2.76 -10.43 35.19
CA ARG A 306 -2.36 -10.01 33.84
C ARG A 306 -3.61 -10.03 32.98
N ARG A 307 -4.03 -8.87 32.47
CA ARG A 307 -5.23 -8.74 31.65
C ARG A 307 -4.85 -8.32 30.24
N VAL A 308 -5.62 -8.79 29.26
CA VAL A 308 -5.49 -8.39 27.85
C VAL A 308 -6.87 -8.26 27.24
N VAL A 309 -7.12 -7.17 26.51
CA VAL A 309 -8.29 -7.06 25.67
C VAL A 309 -7.97 -7.73 24.34
N TYR A 310 -8.69 -8.79 23.99
CA TYR A 310 -8.52 -9.45 22.70
C TYR A 310 -9.62 -9.04 21.73
N VAL A 311 -9.22 -8.49 20.58
CA VAL A 311 -10.10 -8.06 19.49
C VAL A 311 -9.87 -8.96 18.29
N PRO A 312 -10.50 -10.15 18.24
CA PRO A 312 -10.45 -10.97 17.04
C PRO A 312 -11.13 -10.24 15.90
N ALA A 313 -10.45 -10.11 14.76
CA ALA A 313 -10.99 -9.43 13.60
C ALA A 313 -12.26 -10.12 13.08
N CYS A 314 -13.14 -9.35 12.45
CA CYS A 314 -14.37 -9.93 11.92
C CYS A 314 -14.09 -11.04 10.89
N VAL A 315 -13.02 -10.91 10.10
CA VAL A 315 -12.61 -11.95 9.14
C VAL A 315 -12.21 -13.25 9.83
N THR A 316 -11.45 -13.22 10.93
CA THR A 316 -10.99 -14.42 11.68
C THR A 316 -12.09 -15.04 12.54
N ARG A 317 -13.17 -14.29 12.80
CA ARG A 317 -14.41 -14.79 13.40
C ARG A 317 -15.39 -15.40 12.39
N MET A 318 -15.26 -15.05 11.11
CA MET A 318 -16.15 -15.52 10.05
C MET A 318 -15.53 -16.68 9.26
N MET A 319 -14.25 -16.56 8.93
CA MET A 319 -13.50 -17.45 8.04
C MET A 319 -12.47 -18.24 8.84
N GLY A 320 -12.59 -19.57 8.79
CA GLY A 320 -11.62 -20.53 9.33
C GLY A 320 -10.64 -21.02 8.27
N PRO A 321 -9.74 -21.96 8.61
CA PRO A 321 -8.80 -22.52 7.64
C PRO A 321 -9.51 -23.28 6.52
N SER A 322 -8.92 -23.28 5.33
CA SER A 322 -9.37 -24.08 4.19
C SER A 322 -9.30 -25.58 4.54
N SER A 323 -10.07 -26.39 3.80
CA SER A 323 -9.97 -27.85 3.86
C SER A 323 -8.60 -28.41 3.47
N SER A 324 -7.82 -27.63 2.72
CA SER A 324 -6.48 -27.99 2.23
C SER A 324 -5.34 -27.46 3.10
N ASP A 325 -5.64 -26.71 4.16
CA ASP A 325 -4.59 -26.12 5.01
C ASP A 325 -4.00 -27.18 5.95
N TYR A 326 -2.67 -27.13 6.12
CA TYR A 326 -1.95 -27.98 7.07
C TYR A 326 -2.30 -27.64 8.53
N GLU A 327 -2.45 -26.34 8.83
CA GLU A 327 -2.88 -25.88 10.15
C GLU A 327 -4.40 -25.71 10.15
N THR A 328 -5.07 -26.48 11.00
CA THR A 328 -6.53 -26.54 11.04
C THR A 328 -7.16 -25.72 12.16
N ALA A 329 -6.35 -25.21 13.09
CA ALA A 329 -6.83 -24.32 14.14
C ALA A 329 -6.99 -22.89 13.60
N SER A 330 -8.00 -22.21 14.13
CA SER A 330 -8.23 -20.81 13.86
C SER A 330 -7.19 -19.91 14.54
N VAL A 331 -7.06 -18.69 14.02
CA VAL A 331 -6.17 -17.66 14.59
C VAL A 331 -6.51 -17.37 16.05
N HIS A 332 -7.80 -17.30 16.39
CA HIS A 332 -8.26 -17.00 17.73
C HIS A 332 -8.00 -18.15 18.71
N GLU A 333 -8.09 -19.41 18.29
CA GLU A 333 -7.70 -20.56 19.14
C GLU A 333 -6.21 -20.51 19.50
N LYS A 334 -5.35 -20.17 18.53
CA LYS A 334 -3.90 -20.05 18.75
C LYS A 334 -3.56 -18.89 19.68
N LEU A 335 -4.19 -17.72 19.50
CA LEU A 335 -3.99 -16.58 20.40
C LEU A 335 -4.53 -16.83 21.80
N MET A 336 -5.70 -17.47 21.94
CA MET A 336 -6.21 -17.87 23.27
C MET A 336 -5.27 -18.86 23.97
N SER A 337 -4.71 -19.83 23.24
CA SER A 337 -3.69 -20.73 23.79
C SER A 337 -2.44 -19.96 24.25
N LEU A 338 -2.01 -18.97 23.47
CA LEU A 338 -0.87 -18.11 23.79
C LEU A 338 -1.12 -17.28 25.07
N PHE A 339 -2.29 -16.64 25.17
CA PHE A 339 -2.67 -15.87 26.37
C PHE A 339 -2.77 -16.77 27.61
N SER A 340 -3.36 -17.95 27.47
CA SER A 340 -3.46 -18.94 28.55
C SER A 340 -2.07 -19.36 29.05
N LYS A 341 -1.13 -19.67 28.15
CA LYS A 341 0.26 -20.02 28.52
C LYS A 341 1.00 -18.86 29.19
N GLY A 342 0.70 -17.62 28.80
CA GLY A 342 1.25 -16.42 29.45
C GLY A 342 0.58 -16.05 30.78
N GLY A 343 -0.45 -16.79 31.20
CA GLY A 343 -1.24 -16.51 32.40
C GLY A 343 -2.05 -15.21 32.30
N TYR A 344 -2.57 -14.89 31.11
CA TYR A 344 -3.42 -13.73 30.88
C TYR A 344 -4.91 -14.08 31.03
N GLU A 345 -5.63 -13.23 31.75
CA GLU A 345 -7.07 -13.11 31.69
C GLU A 345 -7.45 -12.32 30.43
N VAL A 346 -8.29 -12.93 29.60
CA VAL A 346 -8.71 -12.34 28.31
C VAL A 346 -10.05 -11.66 28.45
N ILE A 347 -10.13 -10.42 28.01
CA ILE A 347 -11.34 -9.60 27.99
C ILE A 347 -11.77 -9.41 26.53
N TYR A 348 -13.00 -9.78 26.22
CA TYR A 348 -13.60 -9.42 24.94
C TYR A 348 -14.37 -8.11 25.06
N PRO A 349 -14.30 -7.21 24.05
CA PRO A 349 -15.20 -6.07 23.96
C PRO A 349 -16.68 -6.50 23.96
N LYS A 350 -17.55 -5.70 24.57
CA LYS A 350 -18.99 -5.97 24.59
C LYS A 350 -19.57 -6.03 23.18
N ASN A 351 -20.55 -6.91 22.99
CA ASN A 351 -21.26 -7.11 21.73
C ASN A 351 -20.33 -7.40 20.55
N LEU A 352 -19.26 -8.18 20.77
CA LEU A 352 -18.21 -8.46 19.78
C LEU A 352 -18.72 -8.89 18.39
N SER A 353 -19.85 -9.61 18.33
CA SER A 353 -20.49 -10.02 17.07
C SER A 353 -20.91 -8.83 16.20
N SER A 354 -21.30 -7.70 16.81
CA SER A 354 -21.63 -6.48 16.08
C SER A 354 -20.38 -5.64 15.78
N GLN A 355 -19.22 -5.90 16.39
CA GLN A 355 -18.04 -5.03 16.26
C GLN A 355 -17.26 -5.24 14.97
N CYS A 356 -16.77 -4.16 14.36
CA CYS A 356 -15.92 -4.17 13.17
C CYS A 356 -14.98 -2.96 13.21
N CYS A 357 -13.72 -3.11 12.78
CA CYS A 357 -12.78 -2.00 12.68
C CYS A 357 -13.10 -0.99 11.56
N GLY A 358 -14.05 -1.32 10.67
CA GLY A 358 -14.41 -0.51 9.51
C GLY A 358 -13.59 -0.81 8.25
N MET A 359 -12.53 -1.63 8.31
CA MET A 359 -11.62 -1.87 7.16
C MET A 359 -12.35 -2.48 5.96
N MET A 360 -13.29 -3.40 6.20
CA MET A 360 -14.13 -3.99 5.15
C MET A 360 -14.87 -2.93 4.32
N PHE A 361 -15.39 -1.88 4.98
CA PHE A 361 -16.11 -0.79 4.33
C PHE A 361 -15.13 0.22 3.71
N ASN A 362 -14.08 0.60 4.45
CA ASN A 362 -13.11 1.59 4.01
C ASN A 362 -12.37 1.13 2.74
N SER A 363 -11.98 -0.14 2.68
CA SER A 363 -11.32 -0.73 1.51
C SER A 363 -12.17 -0.63 0.24
N ARG A 364 -13.51 -0.65 0.35
CA ARG A 364 -14.43 -0.51 -0.77
C ARG A 364 -14.83 0.94 -1.06
N GLY A 365 -14.35 1.92 -0.30
CA GLY A 365 -14.72 3.34 -0.47
C GLY A 365 -15.97 3.77 0.32
N LEU A 366 -16.56 2.88 1.14
CA LEU A 366 -17.74 3.18 1.97
C LEU A 366 -17.32 3.86 3.28
N LYS A 367 -16.94 5.15 3.19
CA LYS A 367 -16.33 5.91 4.29
C LYS A 367 -17.25 6.06 5.50
N ASP A 368 -18.53 6.36 5.31
CA ASP A 368 -19.47 6.60 6.41
C ASP A 368 -19.73 5.33 7.23
N ALA A 369 -19.92 4.20 6.54
CA ALA A 369 -20.07 2.90 7.18
C ALA A 369 -18.79 2.51 7.95
N ALA A 370 -17.61 2.80 7.38
CA ALA A 370 -16.34 2.57 8.06
C ALA A 370 -16.20 3.41 9.34
N ALA A 371 -16.52 4.71 9.25
CA ALA A 371 -16.45 5.65 10.37
C ALA A 371 -17.40 5.24 11.51
N LYS A 372 -18.65 4.89 11.17
CA LYS A 372 -19.64 4.40 12.14
C LYS A 372 -19.14 3.16 12.90
N LYS A 373 -18.67 2.13 12.17
CA LYS A 373 -18.15 0.91 12.81
C LYS A 373 -16.90 1.18 13.63
N GLY A 374 -16.02 2.06 13.16
CA GLY A 374 -14.83 2.48 13.89
C GLY A 374 -15.18 3.12 15.24
N ALA A 375 -16.13 4.07 15.25
CA ALA A 375 -16.57 4.75 16.48
C ALA A 375 -17.23 3.77 17.48
N GLU A 376 -18.07 2.85 17.00
CA GLU A 376 -18.68 1.81 17.85
C GLU A 376 -17.62 0.89 18.48
N LEU A 377 -16.61 0.49 17.71
CA LEU A 377 -15.51 -0.31 18.23
C LEU A 377 -14.66 0.50 19.23
N GLU A 378 -14.33 1.75 18.92
CA GLU A 378 -13.57 2.63 19.82
C GLU A 378 -14.25 2.75 21.20
N ALA A 379 -15.57 2.98 21.24
CA ALA A 379 -16.33 3.02 22.47
C ALA A 379 -16.24 1.69 23.25
N ALA A 380 -16.37 0.55 22.56
CA ALA A 380 -16.25 -0.76 23.18
C ALA A 380 -14.83 -1.05 23.70
N LEU A 381 -13.79 -0.53 23.03
CA LEU A 381 -12.40 -0.64 23.47
C LEU A 381 -12.10 0.24 24.67
N MET A 382 -12.63 1.46 24.72
CA MET A 382 -12.49 2.34 25.88
C MET A 382 -13.02 1.68 27.14
N GLU A 383 -14.20 1.06 27.06
CA GLU A 383 -14.77 0.32 28.18
C GLU A 383 -13.95 -0.92 28.54
N ALA A 384 -13.67 -1.79 27.56
CA ALA A 384 -12.98 -3.06 27.81
C ALA A 384 -11.55 -2.90 28.32
N SER A 385 -10.87 -1.81 27.93
CA SER A 385 -9.47 -1.54 28.30
C SER A 385 -9.30 -0.62 29.51
N GLU A 386 -10.41 -0.22 30.17
CA GLU A 386 -10.40 0.76 31.26
C GLU A 386 -9.73 2.08 30.86
N GLY A 387 -10.02 2.56 29.65
CA GLY A 387 -9.44 3.78 29.08
C GLY A 387 -7.99 3.62 28.60
N GLY A 388 -7.63 2.43 28.09
CA GLY A 388 -6.28 2.13 27.56
C GLY A 388 -5.28 1.62 28.59
N LYS A 389 -5.71 1.32 29.83
CA LYS A 389 -4.84 0.75 30.88
C LYS A 389 -4.49 -0.71 30.63
N ILE A 390 -5.35 -1.44 29.94
CA ILE A 390 -5.16 -2.84 29.59
C ILE A 390 -4.70 -2.92 28.13
N PRO A 391 -3.64 -3.68 27.80
CA PRO A 391 -3.19 -3.85 26.42
C PRO A 391 -4.27 -4.53 25.58
N ILE A 392 -4.42 -4.05 24.35
CA ILE A 392 -5.42 -4.45 23.36
C ILE A 392 -4.67 -5.14 22.21
N VAL A 393 -4.99 -6.40 21.96
CA VAL A 393 -4.41 -7.18 20.86
C VAL A 393 -5.44 -7.35 19.75
N CYS A 394 -5.09 -6.96 18.52
CA CYS A 394 -5.90 -7.25 17.33
C CYS A 394 -5.18 -8.25 16.44
N ASP A 395 -5.80 -9.39 16.15
CA ASP A 395 -5.17 -10.54 15.48
C ASP A 395 -4.83 -10.35 13.99
N THR A 396 -5.21 -9.23 13.39
CA THR A 396 -4.89 -8.95 11.99
C THR A 396 -4.37 -7.53 11.83
N SER A 397 -3.20 -7.42 11.19
CA SER A 397 -2.53 -6.15 10.92
C SER A 397 -3.41 -5.11 10.19
N PRO A 398 -4.22 -5.46 9.16
CA PRO A 398 -5.09 -4.47 8.51
C PRO A 398 -6.17 -3.89 9.45
N CYS A 399 -6.72 -4.70 10.35
CA CYS A 399 -7.69 -4.20 11.33
C CYS A 399 -7.02 -3.27 12.34
N LEU A 400 -5.85 -3.66 12.87
CA LEU A 400 -5.07 -2.81 13.78
C LEU A 400 -4.71 -1.47 13.13
N SER A 401 -4.23 -1.49 11.89
CA SER A 401 -3.89 -0.26 11.15
C SER A 401 -5.11 0.64 10.97
N GLN A 402 -6.26 0.07 10.60
CA GLN A 402 -7.50 0.83 10.46
C GLN A 402 -7.95 1.43 11.79
N ILE A 403 -7.86 0.69 12.89
CA ILE A 403 -8.18 1.16 14.24
C ILE A 403 -7.27 2.32 14.61
N LYS A 404 -5.94 2.16 14.49
CA LYS A 404 -4.96 3.21 14.81
C LYS A 404 -5.18 4.49 13.98
N ALA A 405 -5.57 4.36 12.72
CA ALA A 405 -5.87 5.50 11.85
C ALA A 405 -7.20 6.19 12.17
N GLY A 406 -8.17 5.46 12.74
CA GLY A 406 -9.52 5.96 13.03
C GLY A 406 -9.78 6.42 14.47
N ILE A 407 -8.89 6.10 15.41
CA ILE A 407 -9.05 6.44 16.82
C ILE A 407 -8.93 7.95 17.07
N SER A 408 -9.94 8.46 17.77
CA SER A 408 -10.00 9.82 18.29
C SER A 408 -9.34 9.93 19.68
N GLU A 409 -9.45 8.90 20.51
CA GLU A 409 -8.94 8.87 21.89
C GLU A 409 -7.43 8.56 21.96
N PRO A 410 -6.56 9.52 22.36
CA PRO A 410 -5.12 9.31 22.35
C PRO A 410 -4.64 8.21 23.30
N SER A 411 -5.37 7.96 24.39
CA SER A 411 -5.04 6.93 25.40
C SER A 411 -5.01 5.52 24.80
N LEU A 412 -5.86 5.22 23.82
CA LEU A 412 -5.90 3.91 23.17
C LEU A 412 -4.71 3.67 22.23
N ARG A 413 -4.09 4.73 21.69
CA ARG A 413 -3.03 4.59 20.67
C ARG A 413 -1.82 3.80 21.18
N PHE A 414 -1.52 3.93 22.47
CA PHE A 414 -0.42 3.23 23.14
C PHE A 414 -0.80 1.88 23.74
N ALA A 415 -2.08 1.53 23.70
CA ALA A 415 -2.60 0.25 24.18
C ALA A 415 -2.75 -0.79 23.06
N LEU A 416 -2.54 -0.43 21.80
CA LEU A 416 -2.89 -1.27 20.64
C LEU A 416 -1.70 -2.00 20.04
N TYR A 417 -1.74 -3.33 20.09
CA TYR A 417 -0.66 -4.21 19.70
C TYR A 417 -1.09 -5.21 18.61
N GLU A 418 -0.17 -5.45 17.69
CA GLU A 418 -0.20 -6.61 16.79
C GLU A 418 0.29 -7.85 17.58
N PRO A 419 -0.19 -9.08 17.29
CA PRO A 419 0.28 -10.31 17.92
C PRO A 419 1.80 -10.41 18.15
N VAL A 420 2.62 -10.15 17.14
CA VAL A 420 4.08 -10.23 17.22
C VAL A 420 4.64 -9.17 18.15
N GLU A 421 4.12 -7.94 18.08
CA GLU A 421 4.50 -6.84 18.98
C GLU A 421 4.16 -7.19 20.43
N PHE A 422 2.94 -7.69 20.66
CA PHE A 422 2.49 -8.12 21.97
C PHE A 422 3.36 -9.26 22.51
N ILE A 423 3.66 -10.27 21.69
CA ILE A 423 4.54 -11.37 22.09
C ILE A 423 5.89 -10.82 22.54
N ARG A 424 6.50 -9.94 21.74
CA ARG A 424 7.82 -9.37 22.02
C ARG A 424 7.86 -8.58 23.33
N HIS A 425 6.82 -7.80 23.62
CA HIS A 425 6.78 -6.91 24.79
C HIS A 425 6.29 -7.59 26.06
N PHE A 426 5.38 -8.56 25.94
CA PHE A 426 4.61 -9.05 27.07
C PHE A 426 4.76 -10.55 27.32
N LEU A 427 5.26 -11.34 26.37
CA LEU A 427 5.27 -12.81 26.49
C LEU A 427 6.67 -13.44 26.41
N VAL A 428 7.69 -12.72 25.95
CA VAL A 428 9.07 -13.27 25.81
C VAL A 428 9.60 -13.83 27.13
N ASP A 429 9.33 -13.16 28.24
CA ASP A 429 9.74 -13.55 29.60
C ASP A 429 8.80 -14.57 30.26
N LYS A 430 7.68 -14.92 29.60
CA LYS A 430 6.60 -15.75 30.17
C LYS A 430 6.39 -17.07 29.43
N LEU A 431 7.01 -17.23 28.27
CA LEU A 431 6.86 -18.41 27.43
C LEU A 431 8.23 -19.03 27.17
N GLU A 432 8.23 -20.35 27.04
CA GLU A 432 9.40 -21.08 26.55
C GLU A 432 9.40 -21.13 25.03
N PHE A 433 10.44 -20.55 24.42
CA PHE A 433 10.61 -20.53 22.97
C PHE A 433 11.54 -21.66 22.54
N LYS A 434 11.02 -22.60 21.75
CA LYS A 434 11.82 -23.62 21.09
C LYS A 434 12.15 -23.15 19.67
N LYS A 435 13.44 -23.02 19.36
CA LYS A 435 13.90 -22.74 17.99
C LYS A 435 13.46 -23.89 17.08
N LEU A 436 12.70 -23.57 16.04
CA LEU A 436 12.42 -24.53 14.98
C LEU A 436 13.70 -24.69 14.15
N LEU A 437 14.18 -25.93 14.03
CA LEU A 437 15.22 -26.28 13.08
C LEU A 437 14.52 -26.37 11.72
N THR A 438 14.47 -25.25 11.00
CA THR A 438 14.03 -25.18 9.60
C THR A 438 15.23 -24.96 8.71
#